data_AF-A0A838GA16-F1
#
_entry.id   AF-A0A838GA16-F1
#
_cell.length_a   1.000
_cell.length_b   1.000
_cell.length_c   1.000
_cell.angle_alpha   90.00
_cell.angle_beta   90.00
_cell.angle_gamma   90.00
#
_symmetry.space_group_name_H-M   'P 1'
#
loop_
_entity.id
_entity.type
_entity.pdbx_description
1 polymer ?
#
loop_
_entity_poly.entity_id
_entity_poly.type
_entity_poly.pdbx_seq_one_letter_code
_entity_poly.pdbx_strand_id
1 'polypeptide(L)'
;MLPNPAGRVLATLVRQGPVAALEESSRDVSHTVTFDREVRKITVEEATDGLERAGMRIVGLFGGRIANDLLTDDELKQDQGYYDDLLALELALCDQDPYRRIGAFYQILATRE
;
A
#
# COMPACT_ATOMS: atom_id res chain seq x y z
N MET A 1 -7.51 -7.26 -0.19
CA MET A 1 -6.85 -5.94 -0.19
C MET A 1 -6.16 -5.78 -1.52
N LEU A 2 -6.38 -4.67 -2.24
CA LEU A 2 -5.75 -4.44 -3.54
C LEU A 2 -4.28 -4.03 -3.31
N PRO A 3 -3.32 -4.73 -3.93
CA PRO A 3 -1.91 -4.38 -3.77
C PRO A 3 -1.60 -3.09 -4.53
N ASN A 4 -1.04 -2.12 -3.81
CA ASN A 4 -0.50 -0.91 -4.42
C ASN A 4 0.74 -1.26 -5.26
N PRO A 5 0.77 -0.97 -6.58
CA PRO A 5 1.94 -1.20 -7.43
C PRO A 5 3.24 -0.61 -6.88
N ALA A 6 3.23 0.66 -6.44
CA ALA A 6 4.41 1.35 -5.94
C ALA A 6 4.91 0.76 -4.62
N GLY A 7 4.00 0.55 -3.65
CA GLY A 7 4.34 -0.06 -2.37
C GLY A 7 4.91 -1.47 -2.51
N ARG A 8 4.42 -2.25 -3.47
CA ARG A 8 4.93 -3.59 -3.77
C ARG A 8 6.38 -3.59 -4.25
N VAL A 9 6.77 -2.65 -5.11
CA VAL A 9 8.17 -2.55 -5.57
C VAL A 9 9.10 -2.28 -4.40
N LEU A 10 8.75 -1.35 -3.51
CA LEU A 10 9.56 -1.02 -2.34
C LEU A 10 9.63 -2.18 -1.33
N ALA A 11 8.51 -2.84 -1.06
CA ALA A 11 8.48 -4.02 -0.19
C ALA A 11 9.33 -5.17 -0.77
N THR A 12 9.28 -5.39 -2.08
CA THR A 12 10.12 -6.40 -2.75
C THR A 12 11.59 -6.01 -2.68
N LEU A 13 11.95 -4.73 -2.87
CA LEU A 13 13.32 -4.25 -2.75
C LEU A 13 13.93 -4.59 -1.39
N VAL A 14 13.24 -4.23 -0.31
CA VAL A 14 13.80 -4.42 1.04
C VAL A 14 13.86 -5.90 1.44
N ARG A 15 12.99 -6.77 0.89
CA ARG A 15 12.93 -8.20 1.25
C ARG A 15 13.74 -9.12 0.33
N GLN A 16 13.88 -8.77 -0.95
CA GLN A 16 14.39 -9.67 -2.00
C GLN A 16 15.48 -9.02 -2.87
N GLY A 17 15.74 -7.72 -2.69
CA GLY A 17 16.77 -6.99 -3.39
C GLY A 17 16.34 -6.37 -4.73
N PRO A 18 17.25 -5.63 -5.38
CA PRO A 18 16.91 -4.74 -6.49
C PRO A 18 16.52 -5.47 -7.79
N VAL A 19 17.06 -6.66 -8.05
CA VAL A 19 16.71 -7.43 -9.25
C VAL A 19 15.24 -7.85 -9.20
N ALA A 20 14.81 -8.42 -8.08
CA ALA A 20 13.40 -8.79 -7.87
C ALA A 20 12.47 -7.58 -7.89
N ALA A 21 12.90 -6.44 -7.33
CA ALA A 21 12.11 -5.21 -7.37
C ALA A 21 11.93 -4.66 -8.80
N LEU A 22 12.98 -4.74 -9.63
CA LEU A 22 12.91 -4.36 -11.04
C LEU A 22 11.93 -5.24 -11.81
N GLU A 23 11.99 -6.56 -11.61
CA GLU A 23 11.00 -7.47 -12.20
C GLU A 23 9.57 -7.13 -11.74
N GLU A 24 9.36 -6.93 -10.44
CA GLU A 24 8.07 -6.58 -9.85
C GLU A 24 7.50 -5.27 -10.42
N SER A 25 8.36 -4.29 -10.73
CA SER A 25 7.95 -2.99 -11.30
C SER A 25 7.33 -3.10 -12.69
N SER A 26 7.63 -4.18 -13.42
CA SER A 26 7.08 -4.47 -14.75
C SER A 26 5.84 -5.37 -14.73
N ARG A 27 5.44 -5.88 -13.55
CA ARG A 27 4.31 -6.81 -13.42
C ARG A 27 3.00 -6.07 -13.15
N ASP A 28 1.96 -6.43 -13.89
CA ASP A 28 0.59 -5.92 -13.67
C ASP A 28 -0.22 -6.73 -12.65
N VAL A 29 0.31 -7.88 -12.24
CA VAL A 29 -0.30 -8.79 -11.27
C VAL A 29 0.61 -9.02 -10.08
N SER A 30 -0.01 -9.28 -8.93
CA SER A 30 0.67 -9.74 -7.72
C SER A 30 0.02 -11.03 -7.26
N HIS A 31 0.84 -11.99 -6.84
CA HIS A 31 0.32 -13.15 -6.10
C HIS A 31 -0.06 -12.72 -4.68
N THR A 32 -1.21 -13.21 -4.21
CA THR A 32 -1.69 -12.99 -2.84
C THR A 32 -1.59 -14.29 -2.07
N VAL A 33 -0.71 -14.33 -1.07
CA VAL A 33 -0.48 -15.53 -0.25
C VAL A 33 -1.76 -16.01 0.43
N THR A 34 -2.59 -15.08 0.92
CA THR A 34 -3.83 -15.41 1.65
C THR A 34 -4.86 -16.16 0.81
N PHE A 35 -4.91 -15.92 -0.50
CA PHE A 35 -5.94 -16.51 -1.37
C PHE A 35 -5.36 -17.46 -2.42
N ASP A 36 -4.03 -17.58 -2.49
CA ASP A 36 -3.29 -18.32 -3.52
C ASP A 36 -3.78 -17.99 -4.94
N ARG A 37 -3.96 -16.69 -5.21
CA ARG A 37 -4.42 -16.16 -6.49
C ARG A 37 -3.58 -14.99 -6.94
N GLU A 38 -3.44 -14.87 -8.25
CA GLU A 38 -3.01 -13.64 -8.89
C GLU A 38 -4.13 -12.62 -8.84
N VAL A 39 -3.80 -11.41 -8.40
CA VAL A 39 -4.69 -10.26 -8.45
C VAL A 39 -4.03 -9.16 -9.26
N ARG A 40 -4.82 -8.44 -10.04
CA ARG A 40 -4.35 -7.25 -10.75
C ARG A 40 -3.98 -6.16 -9.75
N LYS A 41 -2.83 -5.51 -9.96
CA LYS A 41 -2.46 -4.29 -9.24
C LYS A 41 -3.27 -3.14 -9.85
N ILE A 42 -3.90 -2.34 -9.00
CA ILE A 42 -4.71 -1.20 -9.43
C ILE A 42 -4.04 0.05 -8.89
N THR A 43 -3.73 1.02 -9.75
CA THR A 43 -3.16 2.29 -9.30
C THR A 43 -4.20 3.11 -8.55
N VAL A 44 -3.75 4.10 -7.77
CA VAL A 44 -4.70 4.99 -7.09
C VAL A 44 -5.53 5.77 -8.10
N GLU A 45 -4.92 6.19 -9.22
CA GLU A 45 -5.58 6.90 -10.32
C GLU A 45 -6.66 6.03 -10.98
N GLU A 46 -6.35 4.77 -11.32
CA GLU A 46 -7.35 3.85 -11.88
C GLU A 46 -8.54 3.65 -10.94
N ALA A 47 -8.27 3.55 -9.63
CA ALA A 47 -9.30 3.37 -8.62
C ALA A 47 -10.17 4.63 -8.45
N THR A 48 -9.56 5.82 -8.37
CA THR A 48 -10.30 7.09 -8.27
C THR A 48 -11.12 7.36 -9.53
N ASP A 49 -10.53 7.16 -10.71
CA ASP A 49 -11.22 7.32 -12.00
C ASP A 49 -12.42 6.36 -12.13
N GLY A 50 -12.32 5.16 -11.55
CA GLY A 50 -13.42 4.20 -11.48
C GLY A 50 -14.58 4.71 -10.63
N LEU A 51 -14.28 5.28 -9.46
CA LEU A 51 -15.28 5.83 -8.54
C LEU A 51 -15.95 7.08 -9.11
N GLU A 52 -15.18 7.98 -9.72
CA GLU A 52 -15.70 9.20 -10.35
C GLU A 52 -16.62 8.88 -11.54
N ARG A 53 -16.23 7.92 -12.40
CA ARG A 53 -17.10 7.45 -13.50
C ARG A 53 -18.37 6.78 -13.00
N ALA A 54 -18.37 6.23 -11.79
CA ALA A 54 -19.56 5.69 -11.14
C ALA A 54 -20.44 6.77 -10.48
N GLY A 55 -20.11 8.06 -10.65
CA GLY A 55 -20.85 9.18 -10.07
C GLY A 55 -20.58 9.39 -8.59
N MET A 56 -19.48 8.84 -8.05
CA MET A 56 -19.09 9.06 -6.66
C MET A 56 -18.11 10.23 -6.55
N ARG A 57 -18.20 10.96 -5.44
CA ARG A 57 -17.26 12.02 -5.08
C ARG A 57 -16.28 11.49 -4.04
N ILE A 58 -14.99 11.55 -4.35
CA ILE A 58 -13.92 11.20 -3.39
C ILE A 58 -13.90 12.24 -2.27
N VAL A 59 -13.88 11.77 -1.02
CA VAL A 59 -13.83 12.62 0.19
C VAL A 59 -12.63 12.33 1.08
N GLY A 60 -11.87 11.26 0.80
CA GLY A 60 -10.64 10.95 1.51
C GLY A 60 -9.81 9.89 0.79
N LEU A 61 -8.49 9.99 0.92
CA LEU A 61 -7.53 9.04 0.39
C LEU A 61 -6.42 8.85 1.43
N PHE A 62 -6.23 7.60 1.84
CA PHE A 62 -5.26 7.22 2.85
C PHE A 62 -4.41 6.04 2.36
N GLY A 63 -3.13 6.03 2.73
CA GLY A 63 -2.25 4.88 2.56
C GLY A 63 -2.20 4.04 3.84
N GLY A 64 -2.17 2.72 3.71
CA GLY A 64 -2.02 1.80 4.84
C GLY A 64 -0.73 1.00 4.77
N ARG A 65 -0.11 0.74 5.93
CA ARG A 65 1.18 0.04 6.07
C ARG A 65 2.26 0.64 5.17
N ILE A 66 2.55 1.91 5.40
CA ILE A 66 3.53 2.70 4.65
C ILE A 66 4.94 2.32 5.08
N ALA A 67 5.21 2.33 6.38
CA ALA A 67 6.52 2.04 6.95
C ALA A 67 6.64 0.58 7.38
N ASN A 68 5.56 -0.01 7.92
CA ASN A 68 5.54 -1.35 8.49
C ASN A 68 6.11 -2.43 7.53
N ASP A 69 5.72 -2.35 6.26
CA ASP A 69 6.13 -3.35 5.26
C ASP A 69 7.57 -3.12 4.75
N LEU A 70 8.15 -1.95 5.02
CA LEU A 70 9.52 -1.58 4.68
C LEU A 70 10.55 -1.94 5.76
N LEU A 71 10.08 -2.28 6.95
CA LEU A 71 10.93 -2.79 8.03
C LEU A 71 11.24 -4.27 7.79
N THR A 72 12.53 -4.60 7.74
CA THR A 72 13.03 -5.97 7.51
C THR A 72 13.26 -6.77 8.78
N ASP A 73 13.35 -6.08 9.92
CA ASP A 73 13.45 -6.71 11.25
C ASP A 73 12.05 -6.97 11.79
N ASP A 74 11.66 -8.25 11.77
CA ASP A 74 10.35 -8.68 12.24
C ASP A 74 10.34 -8.98 13.76
N GLU A 75 11.50 -9.05 14.42
CA GLU A 75 11.61 -9.23 15.88
C GLU A 75 11.24 -7.93 16.60
N LEU A 76 11.72 -6.79 16.10
CA LEU A 76 11.37 -5.47 16.65
C LEU A 76 9.87 -5.17 16.59
N LYS A 77 9.15 -5.72 15.62
CA LYS A 77 7.69 -5.54 15.49
C LYS A 77 6.88 -6.27 16.55
N GLN A 78 7.50 -7.21 17.28
CA GLN A 78 6.86 -7.90 18.39
C GLN A 78 7.00 -7.12 19.71
N ASP A 79 7.87 -6.11 19.76
CA ASP A 79 7.97 -5.20 20.90
C ASP A 79 6.81 -4.21 20.90
N GLN A 80 6.10 -4.12 22.03
CA GLN A 80 4.92 -3.27 22.15
C GLN A 80 5.26 -1.77 22.05
N GLY A 81 6.37 -1.34 22.65
CA GLY A 81 6.78 0.06 22.61
C GLY A 81 7.15 0.49 21.20
N TYR A 82 7.89 -0.37 20.49
CA TYR A 82 8.20 -0.16 19.08
C TYR A 82 6.94 -0.12 18.20
N TYR A 83 5.98 -1.02 18.45
CA TYR A 83 4.70 -1.01 17.72
C TYR A 83 3.93 0.30 17.93
N ASP A 84 3.86 0.82 19.16
CA ASP A 84 3.15 2.05 19.47
C ASP A 84 3.79 3.26 18.75
N ASP A 85 5.13 3.34 18.73
CA ASP A 85 5.87 4.35 17.99
C ASP A 85 5.66 4.24 16.47
N LEU A 86 5.69 3.01 15.94
CA LEU A 86 5.44 2.74 14.52
C LEU A 86 4.00 3.12 14.13
N LEU A 87 3.01 2.81 14.98
CA LEU A 87 1.63 3.19 14.76
C LEU A 87 1.45 4.71 14.74
N ALA A 88 2.10 5.43 15.66
CA ALA A 88 2.08 6.89 15.67
C ALA A 88 2.66 7.47 14.35
N LEU A 89 3.75 6.88 13.84
CA LEU A 89 4.30 7.24 12.55
C LEU A 89 3.32 6.94 11.40
N GLU A 90 2.77 5.73 11.33
CA GLU A 90 1.80 5.34 10.29
C GLU A 90 0.60 6.30 10.23
N LEU A 91 0.06 6.69 11.38
CA LEU A 91 -1.04 7.66 11.47
C LEU A 91 -0.64 9.05 10.96
N ALA A 92 0.60 9.49 11.22
CA ALA A 92 1.10 10.78 10.73
C ALA A 92 1.34 10.78 9.20
N LEU A 93 1.61 9.62 8.60
CA LEU A 93 1.91 9.49 7.18
C LEU A 93 0.67 9.18 6.33
N CYS A 94 -0.38 8.60 6.91
CA CYS A 94 -1.45 7.93 6.16
C CYS A 94 -2.22 8.85 5.21
N ASP A 95 -2.35 10.16 5.50
CA ASP A 95 -3.05 11.13 4.66
C ASP A 95 -2.14 12.13 3.93
N GLN A 96 -0.82 12.00 4.09
CA GLN A 96 0.18 12.93 3.56
C GLN A 96 0.81 12.44 2.26
N ASP A 97 0.95 13.34 1.27
CA ASP A 97 1.81 13.08 0.11
C ASP A 97 3.28 13.33 0.47
N PRO A 98 4.23 12.52 -0.04
CA PRO A 98 4.04 11.43 -1.00
C PRO A 98 3.66 10.08 -0.36
N TYR A 99 3.64 9.99 0.98
CA TYR A 99 3.60 8.73 1.73
C TYR A 99 2.35 7.89 1.47
N ARG A 100 1.17 8.51 1.43
CA ARG A 100 -0.09 7.81 1.16
C ARG A 100 -0.12 7.08 -0.18
N ARG A 101 0.74 7.48 -1.14
CA ARG A 101 0.82 6.87 -2.48
C ARG A 101 1.66 5.61 -2.52
N ILE A 102 2.46 5.33 -1.49
CA ILE A 102 3.41 4.22 -1.45
C ILE A 102 3.09 3.15 -0.38
N GLY A 103 1.99 3.32 0.38
CA GLY A 103 1.52 2.30 1.32
C GLY A 103 1.23 0.96 0.64
N ALA A 104 1.22 -0.15 1.38
CA ALA A 104 0.91 -1.47 0.82
C ALA A 104 -0.47 -1.53 0.12
N PHE A 105 -1.40 -0.67 0.54
CA PHE A 105 -2.73 -0.49 -0.04
C PHE A 105 -3.24 0.93 0.15
N TYR A 106 -4.33 1.25 -0.54
CA TYR A 106 -5.07 2.49 -0.39
C TYR A 106 -6.42 2.25 0.27
N GLN A 107 -6.83 3.19 1.10
CA GLN A 107 -8.21 3.34 1.56
C GLN A 107 -8.77 4.61 0.94
N ILE A 108 -9.79 4.45 0.09
CA ILE A 108 -10.49 5.55 -0.56
C ILE A 108 -11.87 5.67 0.07
N LEU A 109 -12.18 6.86 0.58
CA LEU A 109 -13.51 7.22 1.04
C LEU A 109 -14.21 7.98 -0.07
N ALA A 110 -15.40 7.53 -0.45
CA ALA A 110 -16.23 8.16 -1.46
C ALA A 110 -17.68 8.22 -1.00
N THR A 111 -18.38 9.28 -1.38
CA THR A 111 -19.82 9.43 -1.14
C THR A 111 -20.57 9.46 -2.45
N ARG A 112 -21.80 8.98 -2.42
CA ARG A 112 -22.80 9.23 -3.46
C ARG A 112 -23.76 10.27 -2.91
N GLU A 113 -24.06 11.29 -3.71
CA GLU A 113 -25.08 12.28 -3.36
C GLU A 113 -26.48 11.66 -3.42
#